data_AF-A0A9W4UC80-F1
#
_entry.id   AF-A0A9W4UC80-F1
#
_cell.length_a   1.000
_cell.length_b   1.000
_cell.length_c   1.000
_cell.angle_alpha   90.00
_cell.angle_beta   90.00
_cell.angle_gamma   90.00
#
_symmetry.space_group_name_H-M   'P 1'
#
loop_
_entity.id
_entity.type
_entity.pdbx_description
1 polymer ?
#
loop_
_entity_poly.entity_id
_entity_poly.type
_entity_poly.pdbx_seq_one_letter_code
_entity_poly.pdbx_strand_id
1 'polypeptide(L)'
;MNNSFSFLDTSSNPNMPRSAPSPTSSQSGSQTNGMIMGGGGNGNAPPPQTNGGGGTIPMVNGLPSGGQQTDMNYLWSVVQQLSQMLDENRAQTAGIINGVQSLRQRAAEDGGSVGGMGIREVNGELDAASRAAEITDLQSRLSNAETTINSLNSTNSQLASLLTDYENALTLLLEKLRPYAYTQTQAIISLHKHYQGLLDTERNTSMQMRLEHAEWQAGLGRVAEYARGALKGQAESEMGLRSEIRELKEENRVLRRLAGWEAKPDSENEEDQEKS
;
A
#
# COMPACT_ATOMS: atom_id res chain seq x y z
N MET A 1 13.42 21.17 38.30
CA MET A 1 12.13 21.49 37.66
C MET A 1 11.53 20.18 37.19
N ASN A 2 10.67 19.57 38.03
CA ASN A 2 10.03 18.29 37.76
C ASN A 2 8.70 18.54 37.06
N ASN A 3 8.51 17.96 35.88
CA ASN A 3 7.27 18.04 35.12
C ASN A 3 6.22 17.09 35.68
N SER A 4 5.14 17.67 36.17
CA SER A 4 3.89 17.00 36.56
C SER A 4 3.03 16.76 35.33
N PHE A 5 2.80 15.50 34.96
CA PHE A 5 1.65 15.11 34.13
C PHE A 5 0.82 14.11 34.92
N SER A 6 -0.23 14.63 35.55
CA SER A 6 -1.30 13.86 36.18
C SER A 6 -2.28 13.41 35.11
N PHE A 7 -2.34 12.11 34.84
CA PHE A 7 -3.50 11.50 34.22
C PHE A 7 -3.81 10.20 34.97
N LEU A 8 -5.08 10.06 35.39
CA LEU A 8 -5.71 8.88 36.00
C LEU A 8 -5.43 8.64 37.49
N ASP A 9 -6.07 9.46 38.32
CA ASP A 9 -6.77 8.95 39.51
C ASP A 9 -8.14 8.39 39.07
N THR A 10 -8.34 7.09 39.25
CA THR A 10 -9.67 6.48 39.32
C THR A 10 -9.60 5.28 40.26
N SER A 11 -9.54 5.59 41.54
CA SER A 11 -9.91 4.62 42.57
C SER A 11 -11.45 4.51 42.64
N SER A 12 -11.93 3.30 42.94
CA SER A 12 -13.28 2.95 43.43
C SER A 12 -14.45 2.73 42.44
N ASN A 13 -14.62 1.49 41.93
CA ASN A 13 -15.87 0.70 42.10
C ASN A 13 -15.73 -0.77 41.60
N PRO A 14 -16.01 -1.81 42.40
CA PRO A 14 -15.74 -3.21 42.03
C PRO A 14 -16.98 -4.01 41.58
N ASN A 15 -17.96 -3.43 40.88
CA ASN A 15 -19.15 -4.21 40.50
C ASN A 15 -19.97 -3.70 39.30
N MET A 16 -19.51 -3.91 38.06
CA MET A 16 -20.38 -3.93 36.87
C MET A 16 -19.85 -4.90 35.78
N PRO A 17 -20.71 -5.73 35.16
CA PRO A 17 -20.30 -6.58 34.04
C PRO A 17 -20.07 -5.73 32.78
N ARG A 18 -18.87 -5.83 32.19
CA ARG A 18 -18.54 -5.13 30.94
C ARG A 18 -19.15 -5.86 29.75
N SER A 19 -20.06 -5.19 29.05
CA SER A 19 -20.61 -5.62 27.77
C SER A 19 -19.54 -5.65 26.67
N ALA A 20 -19.59 -6.65 25.78
CA ALA A 20 -18.65 -6.80 24.67
C ALA A 20 -18.83 -5.69 23.60
N PRO A 21 -17.75 -5.19 22.98
CA PRO A 21 -17.86 -4.24 21.88
C PRO A 21 -18.30 -4.94 20.57
N SER A 22 -19.32 -4.38 19.93
CA SER A 22 -19.86 -4.80 18.62
C SER A 22 -18.85 -4.59 17.47
N PRO A 23 -18.88 -5.41 16.41
CA PRO A 23 -17.99 -5.25 15.26
C PRO A 23 -18.43 -4.05 14.42
N THR A 24 -17.53 -3.06 14.25
CA THR A 24 -17.71 -1.99 13.28
C THR A 24 -17.21 -2.46 11.91
N SER A 25 -18.08 -2.37 10.91
CA SER A 25 -17.78 -2.68 9.51
C SER A 25 -16.97 -1.54 8.89
N SER A 26 -15.70 -1.81 8.59
CA SER A 26 -14.82 -0.92 7.81
C SER A 26 -15.26 -0.90 6.34
N GLN A 27 -15.95 0.17 5.93
CA GLN A 27 -16.27 0.41 4.53
C GLN A 27 -15.05 1.03 3.83
N SER A 28 -14.52 0.29 2.85
CA SER A 28 -13.44 0.69 1.96
C SER A 28 -13.86 1.89 1.10
N GLY A 29 -13.02 2.92 1.07
CA GLY A 29 -13.15 4.06 0.17
C GLY A 29 -12.61 3.75 -1.23
N SER A 30 -13.38 4.15 -2.23
CA SER A 30 -13.03 4.65 -3.58
C SER A 30 -14.39 4.74 -4.32
N GLN A 31 -14.77 5.78 -5.05
CA GLN A 31 -14.06 6.40 -6.16
C GLN A 31 -14.59 7.82 -6.42
N THR A 32 -13.67 8.66 -6.90
CA THR A 32 -13.85 9.94 -7.57
C THR A 32 -14.85 9.87 -8.71
N ASN A 33 -15.88 10.73 -8.65
CA ASN A 33 -16.87 10.91 -9.71
C ASN A 33 -16.44 12.05 -10.65
N GLY A 34 -15.82 11.70 -11.77
CA GLY A 34 -15.58 12.58 -12.91
C GLY A 34 -16.74 12.52 -13.90
N MET A 35 -17.09 13.67 -14.45
CA MET A 35 -18.16 13.93 -15.43
C MET A 35 -18.19 12.95 -16.62
N ILE A 36 -19.39 12.49 -17.01
CA ILE A 36 -19.79 12.29 -18.42
C ILE A 36 -21.30 12.57 -18.54
N MET A 37 -21.62 13.55 -19.38
CA MET A 37 -22.96 13.93 -19.79
C MET A 37 -23.64 12.79 -20.57
N GLY A 38 -24.91 12.55 -20.24
CA GLY A 38 -25.78 11.63 -20.95
C GLY A 38 -26.09 12.11 -22.37
N GLY A 39 -25.74 11.29 -23.35
CA GLY A 39 -26.26 11.33 -24.71
C GLY A 39 -26.68 9.91 -25.09
N GLY A 40 -27.99 9.65 -25.06
CA GLY A 40 -28.57 8.37 -25.44
C GLY A 40 -28.68 8.22 -26.95
N GLY A 41 -28.23 7.09 -27.48
CA GLY A 41 -28.37 6.72 -28.89
C GLY A 41 -28.10 5.23 -29.12
N ASN A 42 -29.19 4.51 -29.42
CA ASN A 42 -29.35 3.16 -29.98
C ASN A 42 -28.12 2.32 -30.39
N GLY A 43 -28.17 1.03 -30.02
CA GLY A 43 -27.73 -0.05 -30.94
C GLY A 43 -27.09 -1.28 -30.28
N ASN A 44 -27.82 -2.40 -30.35
CA ASN A 44 -27.36 -3.80 -30.35
C ASN A 44 -26.61 -4.43 -29.15
N ALA A 45 -27.29 -5.41 -28.54
CA ALA A 45 -26.73 -6.47 -27.69
C ALA A 45 -25.92 -7.51 -28.52
N PRO A 46 -25.07 -8.31 -27.84
CA PRO A 46 -25.43 -9.71 -27.53
C PRO A 46 -25.19 -10.09 -26.03
N PRO A 47 -25.65 -11.26 -25.56
CA PRO A 47 -25.99 -11.49 -24.14
C PRO A 47 -24.79 -11.87 -23.24
N PRO A 48 -24.89 -11.70 -21.90
CA PRO A 48 -23.90 -12.22 -20.97
C PRO A 48 -24.23 -13.68 -20.62
N GLN A 49 -23.31 -14.59 -20.94
CA GLN A 49 -23.37 -15.99 -20.50
C GLN A 49 -22.57 -16.18 -19.20
N THR A 50 -23.14 -17.04 -18.36
CA THR A 50 -22.89 -17.32 -16.95
C THR A 50 -21.58 -18.08 -16.62
N ASN A 51 -20.97 -17.66 -15.51
CA ASN A 51 -20.38 -18.42 -14.38
C ASN A 51 -19.49 -19.66 -14.62
N GLY A 52 -18.29 -19.66 -14.04
CA GLY A 52 -17.49 -20.87 -13.81
C GLY A 52 -16.08 -20.57 -13.30
N GLY A 53 -15.89 -20.53 -11.98
CA GLY A 53 -14.59 -20.49 -11.34
C GLY A 53 -13.87 -21.85 -11.36
N GLY A 54 -12.54 -21.83 -11.27
CA GLY A 54 -11.73 -23.02 -11.08
C GLY A 54 -10.37 -22.88 -11.76
N GLY A 55 -9.34 -22.58 -10.97
CA GLY A 55 -7.99 -22.34 -11.47
C GLY A 55 -7.30 -23.59 -12.03
N THR A 56 -6.60 -23.39 -13.14
CA THR A 56 -5.44 -24.19 -13.57
C THR A 56 -4.50 -23.29 -14.38
N ILE A 57 -3.34 -22.99 -13.79
CA ILE A 57 -2.01 -22.68 -14.35
C ILE A 57 -1.94 -22.32 -15.86
N PRO A 58 -1.53 -21.08 -16.25
CA PRO A 58 -0.96 -20.85 -17.56
C PRO A 58 0.57 -21.03 -17.52
N MET A 59 1.05 -22.03 -18.26
CA MET A 59 2.45 -22.16 -18.61
C MET A 59 2.96 -20.93 -19.38
N VAL A 60 4.19 -20.56 -19.06
CA VAL A 60 5.15 -19.78 -19.85
C VAL A 60 4.97 -19.98 -21.37
N ASN A 61 4.53 -18.94 -22.07
CA ASN A 61 5.02 -18.46 -23.37
C ASN A 61 3.98 -17.55 -24.06
N GLY A 62 4.23 -16.24 -24.12
CA GLY A 62 3.40 -15.29 -24.88
C GLY A 62 3.05 -14.02 -24.12
N LEU A 63 4.05 -13.21 -23.75
CA LEU A 63 3.82 -11.80 -23.45
C LEU A 63 3.38 -11.12 -24.76
N PRO A 64 2.20 -10.47 -24.83
CA PRO A 64 1.91 -9.60 -25.95
C PRO A 64 2.87 -8.41 -25.87
N SER A 65 3.65 -8.26 -26.94
CA SER A 65 4.67 -7.24 -27.10
C SER A 65 4.05 -5.84 -27.12
N GLY A 66 3.82 -5.27 -25.94
CA GLY A 66 3.41 -3.87 -25.78
C GLY A 66 4.44 -2.90 -26.36
N GLY A 67 5.72 -3.27 -26.35
CA GLY A 67 6.80 -2.47 -26.96
C GLY A 67 6.76 -2.43 -28.48
N GLN A 68 6.42 -3.52 -29.17
CA GLN A 68 6.37 -3.53 -30.64
C GLN A 68 5.18 -2.75 -31.20
N GLN A 69 4.06 -2.68 -30.50
CA GLN A 69 2.92 -1.85 -30.94
C GLN A 69 3.20 -0.35 -30.73
N THR A 70 3.88 0.02 -29.64
CA THR A 70 4.32 1.41 -29.42
C THR A 70 5.36 1.84 -30.45
N ASP A 71 6.31 0.96 -30.79
CA ASP A 71 7.32 1.22 -31.81
C ASP A 71 6.69 1.36 -33.21
N MET A 72 5.71 0.53 -33.57
CA MET A 72 4.97 0.66 -34.82
C MET A 72 4.22 1.99 -34.95
N ASN A 73 3.63 2.48 -33.85
CA ASN A 73 2.98 3.80 -33.84
C ASN A 73 3.99 4.94 -33.94
N TYR A 74 5.18 4.78 -33.37
CA TYR A 74 6.28 5.76 -33.46
C TYR A 74 6.87 5.80 -34.88
N LEU A 75 7.12 4.64 -35.51
CA LEU A 75 7.59 4.59 -36.89
C LEU A 75 6.59 5.20 -37.86
N TRP A 76 5.29 5.00 -37.64
CA TRP A 76 4.26 5.61 -38.47
C TRP A 76 4.23 7.14 -38.34
N SER A 77 4.40 7.69 -37.14
CA SER A 77 4.46 9.15 -36.95
C SER A 77 5.73 9.75 -37.57
N VAL A 78 6.87 9.07 -37.48
CA VAL A 78 8.12 9.47 -38.12
C VAL A 78 7.98 9.44 -39.64
N VAL A 79 7.40 8.39 -40.22
CA VAL A 79 7.15 8.32 -41.68
C VAL A 79 6.23 9.44 -42.15
N GLN A 80 5.19 9.76 -41.38
CA GLN A 80 4.30 10.86 -41.72
C GLN A 80 5.02 12.22 -41.66
N GLN A 81 5.88 12.43 -40.66
CA GLN A 81 6.70 13.63 -40.56
C GLN A 81 7.71 13.76 -41.72
N LEU A 82 8.36 12.65 -42.11
CA LEU A 82 9.26 12.64 -43.27
C LEU A 82 8.52 12.88 -44.59
N SER A 83 7.29 12.37 -44.75
CA SER A 83 6.46 12.66 -45.92
C SER A 83 6.11 14.14 -46.02
N GLN A 84 5.76 14.76 -44.89
CA GLN A 84 5.48 16.20 -44.83
C GLN A 84 6.72 17.02 -45.18
N MET A 85 7.89 16.65 -44.67
CA MET A 85 9.18 17.27 -45.03
C MET A 85 9.53 17.10 -46.51
N LEU A 86 9.20 15.96 -47.12
CA LEU A 86 9.46 15.71 -48.54
C LEU A 86 8.57 16.61 -49.42
N ASP A 87 7.30 16.75 -49.07
CA ASP A 87 6.36 17.62 -49.78
C ASP A 87 6.75 19.10 -49.63
N GLU A 88 7.19 19.52 -48.45
CA GLU A 88 7.78 20.85 -48.19
C GLU A 88 9.01 21.09 -49.09
N ASN A 89 9.92 20.12 -49.18
CA ASN A 89 11.12 20.23 -50.02
C ASN A 89 10.78 20.34 -51.52
N ARG A 90 9.77 19.60 -51.97
CA ARG A 90 9.26 19.70 -53.35
C ARG A 90 8.64 21.07 -53.62
N ALA A 91 7.86 21.61 -52.69
CA ALA A 91 7.28 22.94 -52.82
C ALA A 91 8.37 24.03 -52.88
N GLN A 92 9.39 23.95 -52.02
CA GLN A 92 10.53 24.87 -52.04
C GLN A 92 11.31 24.78 -53.36
N THR A 93 11.57 23.57 -53.84
CA THR A 93 12.27 23.35 -55.13
C THR A 93 11.46 23.90 -56.30
N ALA A 94 10.13 23.72 -56.30
CA ALA A 94 9.25 24.31 -57.30
C ALA A 94 9.28 25.85 -57.23
N GLY A 95 9.32 26.45 -56.03
CA GLY A 95 9.51 27.89 -55.85
C GLY A 95 10.81 28.41 -56.44
N ILE A 96 11.91 27.68 -56.22
CA ILE A 96 13.23 28.02 -56.78
C ILE A 96 13.21 27.94 -58.32
N ILE A 97 12.64 26.88 -58.89
CA ILE A 97 12.57 26.72 -60.36
C ILE A 97 11.76 27.85 -60.99
N ASN A 98 10.64 28.24 -60.39
CA ASN A 98 9.84 29.37 -60.86
C ASN A 98 10.61 30.70 -60.74
N GLY A 99 11.34 30.91 -59.65
CA GLY A 99 12.21 32.08 -59.49
C GLY A 99 13.36 32.13 -60.50
N VAL A 100 13.91 30.98 -60.86
CA VAL A 100 14.95 30.87 -61.91
C VAL A 100 14.38 31.12 -63.30
N GLN A 101 13.16 30.65 -63.59
CA GLN A 101 12.49 30.93 -64.86
C GLN A 101 12.15 32.41 -65.01
N SER A 102 11.67 33.08 -63.97
CA SER A 102 11.39 34.52 -64.03
C SER A 102 12.66 35.36 -64.18
N LEU A 103 13.77 34.94 -63.56
CA LEU A 103 15.07 35.58 -63.75
C LEU A 103 15.61 35.40 -65.18
N ARG A 104 15.46 34.20 -65.74
CA ARG A 104 15.82 33.93 -67.14
C ARG A 104 14.97 34.70 -68.13
N GLN A 105 13.67 34.83 -67.87
CA GLN A 105 12.76 35.59 -68.71
C GLN A 105 13.11 37.09 -68.67
N ARG A 106 13.45 37.62 -67.50
CA ARG A 106 13.91 39.01 -67.33
C ARG A 106 15.25 39.26 -68.01
N ALA A 107 16.18 38.31 -67.94
CA ALA A 107 17.46 38.37 -68.65
C ALA A 107 17.33 38.24 -70.18
N ALA A 108 16.27 37.58 -70.67
CA ALA A 108 15.96 37.49 -72.10
C ALA A 108 15.24 38.75 -72.61
N GLU A 109 14.42 39.39 -71.76
CA GLU A 109 13.75 40.67 -72.05
C GLU A 109 14.74 41.86 -72.06
N ASP A 110 15.82 41.81 -71.27
CA ASP A 110 16.91 42.81 -71.27
C ASP A 110 17.95 42.61 -72.41
N GLY A 111 17.71 41.70 -73.34
CA GLY A 111 18.59 41.42 -74.47
C GLY A 111 18.33 42.30 -75.70
N GLY A 112 18.71 43.59 -75.66
CA GLY A 112 18.63 44.40 -76.89
C GLY A 112 19.03 45.88 -76.84
N SER A 113 20.30 46.23 -76.59
CA SER A 113 21.01 47.24 -77.40
C SER A 113 22.51 47.24 -77.13
N VAL A 114 23.27 47.14 -78.23
CA VAL A 114 24.72 47.24 -78.31
C VAL A 114 25.11 48.70 -78.47
N GLY A 115 26.13 49.14 -77.74
CA GLY A 115 27.12 50.07 -78.29
C GLY A 115 27.02 51.53 -77.88
N GLY A 116 28.00 51.94 -77.06
CA GLY A 116 28.80 53.12 -77.39
C GLY A 116 28.46 54.41 -76.64
N MET A 117 29.41 54.80 -75.79
CA MET A 117 29.77 56.20 -75.53
C MET A 117 29.07 56.98 -74.40
N GLY A 118 28.27 56.34 -73.55
CA GLY A 118 27.81 56.95 -72.29
C GLY A 118 28.05 56.10 -71.04
N ILE A 119 28.50 54.85 -71.20
CA ILE A 119 28.40 53.84 -70.14
C ILE A 119 29.78 53.41 -69.62
N ARG A 120 30.93 53.92 -70.09
CA ARG A 120 32.24 53.44 -69.57
C ARG A 120 32.74 54.14 -68.31
N GLU A 121 32.49 55.44 -68.14
CA GLU A 121 32.75 56.12 -66.86
C GLU A 121 31.66 55.76 -65.84
N VAL A 122 30.42 55.61 -66.32
CA VAL A 122 29.29 55.18 -65.50
C VAL A 122 29.36 53.68 -65.19
N ASN A 123 29.81 52.75 -66.05
CA ASN A 123 29.99 51.35 -65.65
C ASN A 123 31.14 51.18 -64.66
N GLY A 124 32.23 51.95 -64.74
CA GLY A 124 33.33 51.83 -63.77
C GLY A 124 32.91 52.29 -62.38
N GLU A 125 32.21 53.42 -62.28
CA GLU A 125 31.66 53.94 -61.02
C GLU A 125 30.40 53.22 -60.55
N LEU A 126 29.50 52.78 -61.45
CA LEU A 126 28.29 52.05 -61.10
C LEU A 126 28.59 50.61 -60.70
N ASP A 127 29.64 49.99 -61.25
CA ASP A 127 30.17 48.69 -60.83
C ASP A 127 30.99 48.80 -59.53
N ALA A 128 31.69 49.92 -59.29
CA ALA A 128 32.33 50.19 -58.00
C ALA A 128 31.32 50.53 -56.90
N ALA A 129 30.28 51.33 -57.21
CA ALA A 129 29.21 51.69 -56.30
C ALA A 129 28.26 50.52 -56.03
N SER A 130 27.93 49.69 -57.03
CA SER A 130 27.16 48.47 -56.83
C SER A 130 27.93 47.45 -56.00
N ARG A 131 29.25 47.27 -56.24
CA ARG A 131 30.10 46.43 -55.38
C ARG A 131 30.24 46.97 -53.97
N ALA A 132 30.36 48.28 -53.78
CA ALA A 132 30.38 48.88 -52.45
C ALA A 132 29.05 48.67 -51.71
N ALA A 133 27.92 48.78 -52.41
CA ALA A 133 26.59 48.48 -51.86
C ALA A 133 26.43 46.99 -51.50
N GLU A 134 26.91 46.08 -52.36
CA GLU A 134 26.91 44.64 -52.10
C GLU A 134 27.80 44.26 -50.92
N ILE A 135 29.00 44.84 -50.82
CA ILE A 135 29.89 44.64 -49.66
C ILE A 135 29.21 45.13 -48.38
N THR A 136 28.52 46.26 -48.42
CA THR A 136 27.79 46.80 -47.25
C THR A 136 26.61 45.91 -46.87
N ASP A 137 25.86 45.37 -47.84
CA ASP A 137 24.78 44.41 -47.60
C ASP A 137 25.32 43.10 -47.00
N LEU A 138 26.42 42.57 -47.54
CA LEU A 138 27.09 41.37 -47.01
C LEU A 138 27.61 41.61 -45.59
N GLN A 139 28.20 42.77 -45.30
CA GLN A 139 28.65 43.15 -43.96
C GLN A 139 27.47 43.27 -42.99
N SER A 140 26.35 43.87 -43.42
CA SER A 140 25.12 43.95 -42.63
C SER A 140 24.55 42.56 -42.33
N ARG A 141 24.46 41.68 -43.33
CA ARG A 141 24.01 40.30 -43.18
C ARG A 141 24.92 39.49 -42.26
N LEU A 142 26.24 39.66 -42.37
CA LEU A 142 27.22 39.00 -41.53
C LEU A 142 27.08 39.46 -40.07
N SER A 143 26.98 40.78 -39.83
CA SER A 143 26.72 41.34 -38.49
C SER A 143 25.40 40.83 -37.89
N ASN A 144 24.33 40.76 -38.69
CA ASN A 144 23.04 40.22 -38.27
C ASN A 144 23.12 38.71 -37.96
N ALA A 145 23.88 37.95 -38.75
CA ALA A 145 24.13 36.53 -38.48
C ALA A 145 24.96 36.32 -37.21
N GLU A 146 25.99 37.13 -36.98
CA GLU A 146 26.82 37.05 -35.77
C GLU A 146 26.02 37.39 -34.50
N THR A 147 25.19 38.43 -34.54
CA THR A 147 24.31 38.80 -33.41
C THR A 147 23.27 37.72 -33.10
N THR A 148 22.69 37.09 -34.13
CA THR A 148 21.76 35.96 -33.94
C THR A 148 22.47 34.71 -33.41
N ILE A 149 23.66 34.39 -33.91
CA ILE A 149 24.49 33.29 -33.38
C ILE A 149 24.84 33.53 -31.91
N ASN A 150 25.24 34.75 -31.54
CA ASN A 150 25.54 35.09 -30.16
C ASN A 150 24.31 34.99 -29.25
N SER A 151 23.15 35.43 -29.73
CA SER A 151 21.87 35.27 -29.01
C SER A 151 21.52 33.80 -28.81
N LEU A 152 21.59 32.98 -29.86
CA LEU A 152 21.33 31.54 -29.80
C LEU A 152 22.31 30.80 -28.89
N ASN A 153 23.60 31.17 -28.90
CA ASN A 153 24.59 30.59 -28.00
C ASN A 153 24.31 30.94 -26.53
N SER A 154 23.89 32.18 -26.26
CA SER A 154 23.48 32.60 -24.91
C SER A 154 22.27 31.80 -24.44
N THR A 155 21.22 31.66 -25.26
CA THR A 155 20.03 30.90 -24.87
C THR A 155 20.34 29.42 -24.69
N ASN A 156 21.17 28.83 -25.56
CA ASN A 156 21.58 27.43 -25.42
C ASN A 156 22.38 27.20 -24.14
N SER A 157 23.26 28.14 -23.76
CA SER A 157 24.00 28.10 -22.49
C SER A 157 23.07 28.18 -21.28
N GLN A 158 22.05 29.03 -21.34
CA GLN A 158 21.03 29.14 -20.27
C GLN A 158 20.21 27.85 -20.15
N LEU A 159 19.82 27.24 -21.27
CA LEU A 159 19.09 25.97 -21.27
C LEU A 159 19.95 24.82 -20.72
N ALA A 160 21.23 24.77 -21.07
CA ALA A 160 22.17 23.77 -20.52
C ALA A 160 22.35 23.94 -19.00
N SER A 161 22.43 25.18 -18.50
CA SER A 161 22.45 25.46 -17.06
C SER A 161 21.17 24.96 -16.39
N LEU A 162 20.01 25.27 -16.95
CA LEU A 162 18.72 24.85 -16.39
C LEU A 162 18.58 23.33 -16.38
N LEU A 163 19.04 22.64 -17.43
CA LEU A 163 19.06 21.19 -17.48
C LEU A 163 19.91 20.61 -16.34
N THR A 164 21.10 21.18 -16.12
CA THR A 164 21.98 20.79 -15.01
C THR A 164 21.32 21.00 -13.65
N ASP A 165 20.61 22.11 -13.47
CA ASP A 165 19.86 22.39 -12.23
C ASP A 165 18.73 21.37 -12.00
N TYR A 166 18.01 20.98 -13.06
CA TYR A 166 17.00 19.93 -12.98
C TYR A 166 17.59 18.57 -12.63
N GLU A 167 18.71 18.21 -13.25
CA GLU A 167 19.42 16.95 -12.96
C GLU A 167 19.88 16.91 -11.49
N ASN A 168 20.42 18.01 -10.98
CA ASN A 168 20.81 18.15 -9.58
C ASN A 168 19.60 18.05 -8.63
N ALA A 169 18.51 18.75 -8.94
CA ALA A 169 17.28 18.71 -8.15
C ALA A 169 16.66 17.32 -8.12
N LEU A 170 16.59 16.64 -9.26
CA LEU A 170 16.09 15.26 -9.35
C LEU A 170 16.98 14.29 -8.58
N THR A 171 18.30 14.46 -8.67
CA THR A 171 19.25 13.63 -7.91
C THR A 171 19.04 13.79 -6.42
N LEU A 172 18.92 15.02 -5.92
CA LEU A 172 18.65 15.31 -4.52
C LEU A 172 17.28 14.75 -4.07
N LEU A 173 16.24 14.93 -4.90
CA LEU A 173 14.90 14.42 -4.60
C LEU A 173 14.94 12.90 -4.48
N LEU A 174 15.57 12.21 -5.43
CA LEU A 174 15.70 10.75 -5.41
C LEU A 174 16.54 10.27 -4.22
N GLU A 175 17.60 11.00 -3.86
CA GLU A 175 18.45 10.71 -2.71
C GLU A 175 17.66 10.80 -1.39
N LYS A 176 16.67 11.70 -1.28
CA LYS A 176 15.85 11.83 -0.06
C LYS A 176 14.59 10.96 -0.08
N LEU A 177 13.93 10.85 -1.22
CA LEU A 177 12.67 10.12 -1.36
C LEU A 177 12.84 8.62 -1.19
N ARG A 178 13.89 8.03 -1.77
CA ARG A 178 14.14 6.58 -1.66
C ARG A 178 14.35 6.13 -0.21
N PRO A 179 15.27 6.72 0.59
CA PRO A 179 15.43 6.32 1.98
C PRO A 179 14.22 6.69 2.83
N TYR A 180 13.52 7.79 2.55
CA TYR A 180 12.27 8.11 3.24
C TYR A 180 11.20 7.04 3.03
N ALA A 181 10.90 6.69 1.78
CA ALA A 181 9.92 5.67 1.45
C ALA A 181 10.28 4.32 2.07
N TYR A 182 11.56 3.92 1.98
CA TYR A 182 12.05 2.69 2.59
C TYR A 182 11.87 2.70 4.11
N THR A 183 12.31 3.77 4.79
CA THR A 183 12.21 3.90 6.25
C THR A 183 10.76 3.91 6.70
N GLN A 184 9.88 4.59 5.96
CA GLN A 184 8.45 4.64 6.25
C GLN A 184 7.79 3.27 6.11
N THR A 185 8.07 2.54 5.04
CA THR A 185 7.56 1.17 4.87
C THR A 185 8.08 0.25 5.98
N GLN A 186 9.35 0.36 6.36
CA GLN A 186 9.91 -0.41 7.47
C GLN A 186 9.25 -0.07 8.80
N ALA A 187 9.00 1.20 9.08
CA ALA A 187 8.30 1.65 10.29
C ALA A 187 6.89 1.07 10.36
N ILE A 188 6.11 1.13 9.27
CA ILE A 188 4.76 0.56 9.17
C ILE A 188 4.80 -0.95 9.39
N ILE A 189 5.72 -1.67 8.74
CA ILE A 189 5.88 -3.12 8.93
C ILE A 189 6.24 -3.45 10.39
N SER A 190 7.14 -2.68 11.00
CA SER A 190 7.55 -2.88 12.40
C SER A 190 6.37 -2.69 13.36
N LEU A 191 5.52 -1.70 13.08
CA LEU A 191 4.33 -1.41 13.87
C LEU A 191 3.32 -2.56 13.76
N HIS A 192 3.05 -3.04 12.54
CA HIS A 192 2.17 -4.18 12.34
C HIS A 192 2.70 -5.44 13.02
N LYS A 193 4.00 -5.73 12.90
CA LYS A 193 4.62 -6.86 13.60
C LYS A 193 4.51 -6.73 15.11
N HIS A 194 4.72 -5.53 15.65
CA HIS A 194 4.62 -5.27 17.08
C HIS A 194 3.20 -5.48 17.60
N TYR A 195 2.18 -4.91 16.94
CA TYR A 195 0.80 -5.11 17.36
C TYR A 195 0.31 -6.54 17.17
N GLN A 196 0.74 -7.22 16.10
CA GLN A 196 0.46 -8.64 15.92
C GLN A 196 1.05 -9.46 17.07
N GLY A 197 2.31 -9.19 17.42
CA GLY A 197 2.95 -9.80 18.58
C GLY A 197 2.17 -9.55 19.87
N LEU A 198 1.74 -8.31 20.12
CA LEU A 198 0.97 -7.97 21.31
C LEU A 198 -0.38 -8.72 21.36
N LEU A 199 -1.10 -8.81 20.23
CA LEU A 199 -2.34 -9.58 20.14
C LEU A 199 -2.12 -11.07 20.40
N ASP A 200 -1.04 -11.63 19.89
CA ASP A 200 -0.71 -13.04 20.11
C ASP A 200 -0.30 -13.31 21.56
N THR A 201 0.42 -12.37 22.20
CA THR A 201 0.70 -12.46 23.64
C THR A 201 -0.58 -12.40 24.47
N GLU A 202 -1.51 -11.49 24.16
CA GLU A 202 -2.78 -11.39 24.88
C GLU A 202 -3.57 -12.70 24.74
N ARG A 203 -3.73 -13.21 23.51
CA ARG A 203 -4.41 -14.49 23.27
C ARG A 203 -3.77 -15.64 24.05
N ASN A 204 -2.45 -15.70 24.07
CA ASN A 204 -1.71 -16.73 24.80
C ASN A 204 -1.93 -16.60 26.32
N THR A 205 -1.86 -15.38 26.87
CA THR A 205 -2.14 -15.16 28.30
C THR A 205 -3.58 -15.50 28.67
N SER A 206 -4.55 -15.13 27.82
CA SER A 206 -5.96 -15.46 27.98
C SER A 206 -6.21 -16.97 27.91
N MET A 207 -5.52 -17.69 27.01
CA MET A 207 -5.56 -19.14 26.95
C MET A 207 -4.93 -19.78 28.20
N GLN A 208 -3.78 -19.27 28.65
CA GLN A 208 -3.08 -19.77 29.83
C GLN A 208 -3.93 -19.61 31.09
N MET A 209 -4.56 -18.45 31.29
CA MET A 209 -5.47 -18.23 32.42
C MET A 209 -6.67 -19.19 32.40
N ARG A 210 -7.20 -19.53 31.22
CA ARG A 210 -8.29 -20.52 31.10
C ARG A 210 -7.83 -21.93 31.42
N LEU A 211 -6.63 -22.31 31.00
CA LEU A 211 -6.03 -23.60 31.33
C LEU A 211 -5.80 -23.72 32.84
N GLU A 212 -5.19 -22.70 33.46
CA GLU A 212 -5.00 -22.65 34.90
C GLU A 212 -6.34 -22.75 35.64
N HIS A 213 -7.36 -21.99 35.21
CA HIS A 213 -8.67 -22.07 35.83
C HIS A 213 -9.28 -23.48 35.74
N ALA A 214 -9.14 -24.16 34.60
CA ALA A 214 -9.59 -25.54 34.43
C ALA A 214 -8.83 -26.51 35.34
N GLU A 215 -7.51 -26.34 35.47
CA GLU A 215 -6.67 -27.14 36.38
C GLU A 215 -7.07 -26.94 37.84
N TRP A 216 -7.33 -25.70 38.26
CA TRP A 216 -7.79 -25.37 39.61
C TRP A 216 -9.18 -25.94 39.88
N GLN A 217 -10.11 -25.84 38.92
CA GLN A 217 -11.44 -26.44 39.04
C GLN A 217 -11.35 -27.97 39.17
N ALA A 218 -10.52 -28.63 38.37
CA ALA A 218 -10.28 -30.06 38.47
C ALA A 218 -9.59 -30.44 39.79
N GLY A 219 -8.65 -29.62 40.28
CA GLY A 219 -8.02 -29.77 41.59
C GLY A 219 -9.03 -29.70 42.74
N LEU A 220 -9.91 -28.69 42.72
CA LEU A 220 -10.97 -28.53 43.70
C LEU A 220 -11.97 -29.69 43.66
N GLY A 221 -12.32 -30.19 42.47
CA GLY A 221 -13.15 -31.38 42.30
C GLY A 221 -12.56 -32.60 43.00
N ARG A 222 -11.27 -32.88 42.78
CA ARG A 222 -10.55 -33.97 43.46
C ARG A 222 -10.52 -33.80 44.98
N VAL A 223 -10.26 -32.59 45.48
CA VAL A 223 -10.27 -32.32 46.93
C VAL A 223 -11.66 -32.53 47.53
N ALA A 224 -12.72 -32.09 46.85
CA ALA A 224 -14.09 -32.32 47.29
C ALA A 224 -14.44 -33.82 47.30
N GLU A 225 -13.99 -34.58 46.30
CA GLU A 225 -14.12 -36.05 46.27
C GLU A 225 -13.38 -36.70 47.43
N TYR A 226 -12.12 -36.32 47.71
CA TYR A 226 -11.37 -36.83 48.86
C TYR A 226 -12.03 -36.47 50.20
N ALA A 227 -12.54 -35.25 50.36
CA ALA A 227 -13.24 -34.84 51.57
C ALA A 227 -14.53 -35.65 51.79
N ARG A 228 -15.34 -35.83 50.75
CA ARG A 228 -16.54 -36.69 50.81
C ARG A 228 -16.17 -38.15 51.08
N GLY A 229 -15.11 -38.65 50.46
CA GLY A 229 -14.59 -40.00 50.69
C GLY A 229 -14.13 -40.20 52.13
N ALA A 230 -13.39 -39.25 52.71
CA ALA A 230 -12.94 -39.28 54.09
C ALA A 230 -14.12 -39.25 55.09
N LEU A 231 -15.11 -38.38 54.87
CA LEU A 231 -16.32 -38.33 55.70
C LEU A 231 -17.12 -39.64 55.62
N LYS A 232 -17.24 -40.22 54.42
CA LYS A 232 -17.91 -41.51 54.24
C LYS A 232 -17.16 -42.63 54.96
N GLY A 233 -15.84 -42.70 54.82
CA GLY A 233 -15.01 -43.69 55.51
C GLY A 233 -15.05 -43.54 57.03
N GLN A 234 -15.09 -42.31 57.54
CA GLN A 234 -15.28 -42.05 58.98
C GLN A 234 -16.66 -42.55 59.45
N ALA A 235 -17.73 -42.26 58.71
CA ALA A 235 -19.07 -42.72 59.06
C ALA A 235 -19.19 -44.26 59.01
N GLU A 236 -18.58 -44.91 58.02
CA GLU A 236 -18.54 -46.37 57.93
C GLU A 236 -17.75 -46.99 59.09
N SER A 237 -16.61 -46.40 59.47
CA SER A 237 -15.83 -46.82 60.64
C SER A 237 -16.63 -46.64 61.95
N GLU A 238 -17.29 -45.50 62.15
CA GLU A 238 -18.12 -45.25 63.33
C GLU A 238 -19.29 -46.23 63.41
N MET A 239 -19.98 -46.51 62.29
CA MET A 239 -21.04 -47.51 62.26
C MET A 239 -20.53 -48.93 62.57
N GLY A 240 -19.34 -49.29 62.08
CA GLY A 240 -18.69 -50.56 62.40
C GLY A 240 -18.45 -50.71 63.91
N LEU A 241 -17.83 -49.70 64.53
CA LEU A 241 -17.58 -49.68 65.97
C LEU A 241 -18.88 -49.71 66.79
N ARG A 242 -19.90 -48.95 66.40
CA ARG A 242 -21.23 -48.97 67.05
C ARG A 242 -21.88 -50.35 66.99
N SER A 243 -21.78 -51.04 65.85
CA SER A 243 -22.32 -52.39 65.70
C SER A 243 -21.57 -53.40 66.56
N GLU A 244 -20.24 -53.34 66.61
CA GLU A 244 -19.41 -54.21 67.45
C GLU A 244 -19.70 -53.98 68.95
N ILE A 245 -19.80 -52.73 69.39
CA ILE A 245 -20.18 -52.40 70.77
C ILE A 245 -21.55 -53.00 71.11
N ARG A 246 -22.52 -52.90 70.19
CA ARG A 246 -23.86 -53.48 70.39
C ARG A 246 -23.80 -55.00 70.50
N GLU A 247 -23.07 -55.67 69.62
CA GLU A 247 -22.89 -57.13 69.64
C GLU A 247 -22.21 -57.59 70.94
N LEU A 248 -21.12 -56.94 71.35
CA LEU A 248 -20.43 -57.22 72.60
C LEU A 248 -21.32 -56.97 73.82
N LYS A 249 -22.15 -55.92 73.80
CA LYS A 249 -23.14 -55.66 74.87
C LYS A 249 -24.16 -56.79 74.95
N GLU A 250 -24.67 -57.28 73.81
CA GLU A 250 -25.60 -58.42 73.77
C GLU A 250 -24.96 -59.71 74.28
N GLU A 251 -23.73 -60.01 73.86
CA GLU A 251 -22.98 -61.16 74.36
C GLU A 251 -22.75 -61.07 75.87
N ASN A 252 -22.28 -59.90 76.36
CA ASN A 252 -22.06 -59.68 77.79
C ASN A 252 -23.35 -59.88 78.59
N ARG A 253 -24.49 -59.43 78.05
CA ARG A 253 -25.81 -59.63 78.65
C ARG A 253 -26.16 -61.11 78.75
N VAL A 254 -25.92 -61.90 77.70
CA VAL A 254 -26.17 -63.35 77.69
C VAL A 254 -25.24 -64.08 78.67
N LEU A 255 -23.94 -63.75 78.67
CA LEU A 255 -22.96 -64.34 79.58
C LEU A 255 -23.28 -64.03 81.05
N ARG A 256 -23.72 -62.80 81.37
CA ARG A 256 -24.15 -62.42 82.73
C ARG A 256 -25.38 -63.21 83.18
N ARG A 257 -26.36 -63.40 82.29
CA ARG A 257 -27.52 -64.28 82.56
C ARG A 257 -27.09 -65.71 82.86
N LEU A 258 -26.14 -66.24 82.09
CA LEU A 258 -25.62 -67.60 82.28
C LEU A 258 -24.83 -67.76 83.60
N ALA A 259 -24.10 -66.71 84.01
CA ALA A 259 -23.35 -66.68 85.26
C ALA A 259 -24.21 -66.39 86.51
N GLY A 260 -25.53 -66.15 86.33
CA GLY A 260 -26.46 -65.85 87.43
C GLY A 260 -26.27 -64.47 88.07
N TRP A 261 -25.64 -63.53 87.36
CA TRP A 261 -25.47 -62.15 87.79
C TRP A 261 -26.62 -61.28 87.24
N GLU A 262 -27.16 -60.37 88.06
CA GLU A 262 -28.24 -59.47 87.64
C GLU A 262 -27.82 -58.63 86.42
N ALA A 263 -28.73 -58.47 85.47
CA ALA A 263 -28.49 -57.68 84.26
C ALA A 263 -28.31 -56.20 84.66
N LYS A 264 -27.18 -55.60 84.32
CA LYS A 264 -26.99 -54.15 84.47
C LYS A 264 -28.04 -53.44 83.60
N PRO A 265 -28.78 -52.44 84.12
CA PRO A 265 -29.76 -51.71 83.30
C PRO A 265 -29.06 -51.00 82.14
N ASP A 266 -29.71 -51.00 80.98
CA ASP A 266 -29.21 -50.39 79.75
C ASP A 266 -28.91 -48.91 80.00
N SER A 267 -27.64 -48.52 79.92
CA SER A 267 -27.21 -47.12 79.94
C SER A 267 -27.42 -46.46 78.57
N GLU A 268 -28.58 -46.69 77.95
CA GLU A 268 -28.92 -46.12 76.64
C GLU A 268 -29.36 -44.65 76.72
N ASN A 269 -29.55 -44.08 77.91
CA ASN A 269 -30.12 -42.73 78.07
C ASN A 269 -29.13 -41.56 78.21
N GLU A 270 -27.82 -41.79 78.28
CA GLU A 270 -26.85 -40.71 78.50
C GLU A 270 -26.14 -40.24 77.21
N GLU A 271 -25.95 -41.09 76.20
CA GLU A 271 -25.15 -40.71 75.00
C GLU A 271 -25.95 -39.95 73.92
N ASP A 272 -27.28 -40.08 73.88
CA ASP A 272 -28.12 -39.40 72.89
C ASP A 272 -28.57 -37.98 73.33
N GLN A 273 -28.33 -37.59 74.59
CA GLN A 273 -28.66 -36.25 75.11
C GLN A 273 -27.54 -35.21 74.90
N GLU A 274 -26.32 -35.62 74.54
CA GLU A 274 -25.17 -34.72 74.41
C GLU A 274 -24.93 -34.16 72.99
N LYS A 275 -25.76 -34.54 71.99
CA LYS A 275 -25.59 -34.12 70.58
C LYS A 275 -26.81 -33.43 69.95
N SER A 276 -27.65 -32.73 70.73
CA SER A 276 -28.64 -31.77 70.21
C SER A 276 -28.20 -30.32 70.41
#